data_AF-A0A923Y7A9-F1
#
_entry.id   AF-A0A923Y7A9-F1
#
_cell.length_a   1.000
_cell.length_b   1.000
_cell.length_c   1.000
_cell.angle_alpha   90.00
_cell.angle_beta   90.00
_cell.angle_gamma   90.00
#
_symmetry.space_group_name_H-M   'P 1'
#
loop_
_entity.id
_entity.type
_entity.pdbx_description
1 polymer ?
#
loop_
_entity_poly.entity_id
_entity_poly.type
_entity_poly.pdbx_seq_one_letter_code
_entity_poly.pdbx_strand_id
1 'polypeptide(L)'
;MADRITRWRYAYWPDHALGEILAKRWMETAIPVTVLLLVAFALSQAIPNFLSPVALSDTGRQAGEIGFIVLGMALVMIVGGIDLSVGSMFALTNFCALYLMHVLKWSAGPAIAATLLCGALLGAVNGILIGYFRLRAFLTTLITLIIYRALYDLLTADYATAIAGGLPDSKLWDFIGNGEWLGVPAVVYVYLLVAIFGHIFLTRLRPGWHVTAIGGSRRSAYNTGIEVRRTVAMCYVACGVLTSMGGIFFASRLATAGGDIGVGLEVTVLTAAVLGGISLGGGKGSVMKALVGTLIVLLIINGLTTMSLLGGYNRMVLAAILLLAAVIDIRWLKNRHRIVSKVYVSPTYHGMPPAPSTAADCGTTWAQNDRLRPATPIGLGRIEGPEDIILDRHDNLYAGSRHGDIIRFFAPDYERMEVFAHIGGTPLGMAFDRDDNLYVCIGGMGLYRVTPERKVEKVTDETNRSYSSINDDSRLRLADDLDITDDGRIFFSEATVRFEMHEWATDGLEARGNGRIICFDTRTGKTHTVIRGLKFPNGVCIASDGQSFLF
;
A
#
# COMPACT_ATOMS: atom_id res chain seq x y z
N MET A 1 -28.16 19.34 24.12
CA MET A 1 -27.17 18.64 24.97
C MET A 1 -26.36 17.62 24.17
N ALA A 2 -27.00 16.78 23.35
CA ALA A 2 -26.32 15.84 22.43
C ALA A 2 -25.29 16.51 21.51
N ASP A 3 -25.61 17.63 20.86
CA ASP A 3 -24.68 18.32 19.94
C ASP A 3 -23.40 18.84 20.61
N ARG A 4 -23.50 19.29 21.88
CA ARG A 4 -22.33 19.72 22.64
C ARG A 4 -21.43 18.53 22.96
N ILE A 5 -22.00 17.38 23.32
CA ILE A 5 -21.26 16.14 23.61
C ILE A 5 -20.58 15.63 22.33
N THR A 6 -21.26 15.67 21.18
CA THR A 6 -20.68 15.28 19.88
C THR A 6 -19.53 16.20 19.47
N ARG A 7 -19.69 17.53 19.62
CA ARG A 7 -18.59 18.50 19.37
C ARG A 7 -17.41 18.28 20.33
N TRP A 8 -17.68 18.06 21.62
CA TRP A 8 -16.64 17.77 22.61
C TRP A 8 -15.90 16.47 22.27
N ARG A 9 -16.62 15.39 21.97
CA ARG A 9 -16.02 14.13 21.55
C ARG A 9 -15.12 14.34 20.33
N TYR A 10 -15.56 15.04 19.29
CA TYR A 10 -14.73 15.22 18.09
C TYR A 10 -13.61 16.25 18.23
N ALA A 11 -13.72 17.20 19.15
CA ALA A 11 -12.65 18.14 19.46
C ALA A 11 -11.51 17.49 20.26
N TYR A 12 -11.82 16.54 21.15
CA TYR A 12 -10.85 15.99 22.11
C TYR A 12 -10.49 14.51 21.90
N TRP A 13 -11.34 13.72 21.24
CA TRP A 13 -11.09 12.29 21.03
C TRP A 13 -10.36 12.05 19.70
N PRO A 14 -9.22 11.34 19.70
CA PRO A 14 -8.34 11.20 18.54
C PRO A 14 -8.80 10.10 17.58
N ASP A 15 -10.10 9.93 17.35
CA ASP A 15 -10.64 8.92 16.38
C ASP A 15 -10.00 9.10 14.99
N HIS A 16 -9.74 10.37 14.63
CA HIS A 16 -9.05 10.74 13.39
C HIS A 16 -7.59 10.29 13.35
N ALA A 17 -6.86 10.37 14.47
CA ALA A 17 -5.49 9.89 14.55
C ALA A 17 -5.41 8.38 14.32
N LEU A 18 -6.38 7.63 14.85
CA LEU A 18 -6.52 6.20 14.57
C LEU A 18 -6.77 5.95 13.07
N GLY A 19 -7.66 6.72 12.45
CA GLY A 19 -7.91 6.67 11.01
C GLY A 19 -6.67 6.99 10.17
N GLU A 20 -5.93 8.03 10.54
CA GLU A 20 -4.69 8.45 9.90
C GLU A 20 -3.59 7.39 10.01
N ILE A 21 -3.44 6.78 11.19
CA ILE A 21 -2.51 5.66 11.41
C ILE A 21 -2.93 4.46 10.56
N LEU A 22 -4.19 4.03 10.63
CA LEU A 22 -4.71 2.88 9.88
C LEU A 22 -4.62 3.08 8.35
N ALA A 23 -4.60 4.32 7.87
CA ALA A 23 -4.42 4.63 6.46
C ALA A 23 -2.95 4.44 5.99
N LYS A 24 -1.97 4.43 6.89
CA LYS A 24 -0.54 4.29 6.53
C LYS A 24 -0.23 2.88 5.98
N ARG A 25 0.61 2.82 4.94
CA ARG A 25 1.03 1.57 4.32
C ARG A 25 1.77 0.62 5.27
N TRP A 26 2.51 1.14 6.25
CA TRP A 26 3.24 0.29 7.21
C TRP A 26 2.31 -0.44 8.20
N MET A 27 1.11 0.08 8.46
CA MET A 27 0.13 -0.60 9.31
C MET A 27 -0.30 -1.97 8.77
N GLU A 28 -0.23 -2.16 7.45
CA GLU A 28 -0.51 -3.46 6.84
C GLU A 28 0.46 -4.56 7.28
N THR A 29 1.68 -4.21 7.73
CA THR A 29 2.65 -5.17 8.28
C THR A 29 2.63 -5.17 9.80
N ALA A 30 2.26 -4.06 10.44
CA ALA A 30 2.17 -3.97 11.90
C ALA A 30 1.14 -4.95 12.48
N ILE A 31 -0.02 -5.13 11.83
CA ILE A 31 -1.08 -6.03 12.33
C ILE A 31 -0.57 -7.49 12.46
N PRO A 32 -0.01 -8.13 11.42
CA PRO A 32 0.58 -9.47 11.53
C PRO A 32 1.69 -9.55 12.60
N VAL A 33 2.54 -8.53 12.71
CA VAL A 33 3.62 -8.51 13.72
C VAL A 33 3.04 -8.47 15.14
N THR A 34 2.00 -7.67 15.38
CA THR A 34 1.30 -7.64 16.67
C THR A 34 0.68 -9.00 16.98
N VAL A 35 0.05 -9.67 15.99
CA VAL A 35 -0.48 -11.03 16.17
C VAL A 35 0.64 -12.00 16.52
N LEU A 36 1.79 -11.94 15.84
CA LEU A 36 2.96 -12.77 16.16
C LEU A 36 3.42 -12.58 17.61
N LEU A 37 3.56 -11.33 18.06
CA LEU A 37 3.97 -11.01 19.42
C LEU A 37 2.96 -11.52 20.45
N LEU A 38 1.66 -11.37 20.18
CA LEU A 38 0.60 -11.88 21.06
C LEU A 38 0.59 -13.41 21.13
N VAL A 39 0.75 -14.10 20.00
CA VAL A 39 0.82 -15.57 19.95
C VAL A 39 2.07 -16.07 20.69
N ALA A 40 3.23 -15.46 20.45
CA ALA A 40 4.47 -15.80 21.13
C ALA A 40 4.35 -15.58 22.64
N PHE A 41 3.77 -14.46 23.06
CA PHE A 41 3.52 -14.15 24.47
C PHE A 41 2.56 -15.19 25.09
N ALA A 42 1.40 -15.44 24.49
CA ALA A 42 0.43 -16.39 25.01
C ALA A 42 1.00 -17.81 25.17
N LEU A 43 1.73 -18.31 24.15
CA LEU A 43 2.36 -19.63 24.21
C LEU A 43 3.51 -19.68 25.23
N SER A 44 4.27 -18.60 25.40
CA SER A 44 5.31 -18.52 26.44
C SER A 44 4.76 -18.63 27.86
N GLN A 45 3.52 -18.18 28.09
CA GLN A 45 2.85 -18.31 29.39
C GLN A 45 2.26 -19.71 29.59
N ALA A 46 1.80 -20.35 28.51
CA ALA A 46 1.17 -21.66 28.56
C ALA A 46 2.18 -22.81 28.61
N ILE A 47 3.36 -22.65 28.00
CA ILE A 47 4.33 -23.72 27.78
C ILE A 47 5.69 -23.29 28.36
N PRO A 48 6.20 -23.98 29.41
CA PRO A 48 7.53 -23.71 29.95
C PRO A 48 8.62 -23.86 28.88
N ASN A 49 9.61 -22.97 28.89
CA ASN A 49 10.76 -22.98 27.97
C ASN A 49 10.41 -22.91 26.47
N PHE A 50 9.19 -22.49 26.13
CA PHE A 50 8.73 -22.40 24.74
C PHE A 50 9.59 -21.47 23.87
N LEU A 51 10.10 -20.38 24.45
CA LEU A 51 11.01 -19.42 23.81
C LEU A 51 12.47 -19.61 24.25
N SER A 52 12.84 -20.82 24.70
CA SER A 52 14.25 -21.12 25.01
C SER A 52 15.12 -21.03 23.74
N PRO A 53 16.43 -20.73 23.86
CA PRO A 53 17.32 -20.64 22.70
C PRO A 53 17.31 -21.89 21.81
N VAL A 54 17.17 -23.08 22.41
CA VAL A 54 17.08 -24.36 21.67
C VAL A 54 15.76 -24.43 20.89
N ALA A 55 14.62 -24.16 21.55
CA ALA A 55 13.32 -24.17 20.89
C ALA A 55 13.22 -23.11 19.77
N LEU A 56 13.85 -21.94 19.96
CA LEU A 56 13.96 -20.91 18.94
C LEU A 56 14.86 -21.33 17.78
N SER A 57 15.97 -22.03 18.05
CA SER A 57 16.84 -22.59 17.03
C SER A 57 16.10 -23.63 16.18
N ASP A 58 15.39 -24.57 16.82
CA ASP A 58 14.58 -25.58 16.13
C ASP A 58 13.42 -24.97 15.33
N THR A 59 12.74 -23.98 15.91
CA THR A 59 11.70 -23.22 15.21
C THR A 59 12.30 -22.47 14.02
N GLY A 60 13.48 -21.88 14.16
CA GLY A 60 14.21 -21.23 13.09
C GLY A 60 14.57 -22.21 11.96
N ARG A 61 15.00 -23.43 12.31
CA ARG A 61 15.28 -24.51 11.35
C ARG A 61 14.06 -24.82 10.49
N GLN A 62 12.92 -25.08 11.14
CA GLN A 62 11.65 -25.35 10.46
C GLN A 62 11.15 -24.14 9.67
N ALA A 63 11.38 -22.92 10.19
CA ALA A 63 11.06 -21.67 9.50
C ALA A 63 11.87 -21.51 8.22
N GLY A 64 13.12 -21.95 8.20
CA GLY A 64 13.91 -22.01 6.98
C GLY A 64 13.32 -22.98 5.95
N GLU A 65 12.98 -24.20 6.36
CA GLU A 65 12.42 -25.25 5.47
C GLU A 65 11.07 -24.85 4.87
N ILE A 66 10.11 -24.47 5.71
CA ILE A 66 8.75 -24.10 5.27
C ILE A 66 8.74 -22.69 4.68
N GLY A 67 9.59 -21.80 5.19
CA GLY A 67 9.63 -20.40 4.79
C GLY A 67 9.97 -20.20 3.32
N PHE A 68 10.86 -21.01 2.73
CA PHE A 68 11.11 -20.94 1.28
C PHE A 68 9.82 -21.17 0.49
N ILE A 69 9.03 -22.18 0.89
CA ILE A 69 7.77 -22.56 0.25
C ILE A 69 6.75 -21.43 0.40
N VAL A 70 6.69 -20.78 1.57
CA VAL A 70 5.84 -19.61 1.82
C VAL A 70 6.28 -18.40 0.99
N LEU A 71 7.58 -18.17 0.78
CA LEU A 71 8.06 -17.14 -0.16
C LEU A 71 7.66 -17.45 -1.60
N GLY A 72 7.71 -18.71 -2.01
CA GLY A 72 7.25 -19.16 -3.33
C GLY A 72 5.75 -18.92 -3.52
N MET A 73 4.94 -19.38 -2.56
CA MET A 73 3.50 -19.13 -2.53
C MET A 73 3.18 -17.64 -2.50
N ALA A 74 3.95 -16.83 -1.76
CA ALA A 74 3.78 -15.39 -1.71
C ALA A 74 3.91 -14.74 -3.10
N LEU A 75 4.91 -15.14 -3.90
CA LEU A 75 5.05 -14.64 -5.28
C LEU A 75 3.83 -15.01 -6.14
N VAL A 76 3.36 -16.25 -6.03
CA VAL A 76 2.17 -16.74 -6.76
C VAL A 76 0.90 -16.00 -6.32
N MET A 77 0.71 -15.77 -5.03
CA MET A 77 -0.43 -15.02 -4.50
C MET A 77 -0.38 -13.55 -4.92
N ILE A 78 0.79 -12.90 -4.85
CA ILE A 78 0.94 -11.50 -5.25
C ILE A 78 0.62 -11.31 -6.74
N VAL A 79 0.98 -12.24 -7.63
CA VAL A 79 0.59 -12.17 -9.06
C VAL A 79 -0.88 -12.51 -9.31
N GLY A 80 -1.63 -12.91 -8.28
CA GLY A 80 -3.06 -13.25 -8.33
C GLY A 80 -3.32 -14.70 -8.73
N GLY A 81 -2.46 -15.63 -8.31
CA GLY A 81 -2.62 -17.08 -8.45
C GLY A 81 -2.63 -17.79 -7.10
N ILE A 82 -2.78 -19.11 -7.12
CA ILE A 82 -2.64 -20.00 -5.95
C ILE A 82 -1.98 -21.28 -6.46
N ASP A 83 -0.97 -21.78 -5.75
CA ASP A 83 -0.32 -23.06 -6.09
C ASP A 83 -0.55 -24.10 -4.99
N LEU A 84 -1.63 -24.88 -5.12
CA LEU A 84 -1.89 -25.96 -4.17
C LEU A 84 -0.87 -27.10 -4.28
N SER A 85 -0.18 -27.27 -5.41
CA SER A 85 0.70 -28.41 -5.63
C SER A 85 2.01 -28.36 -4.84
N VAL A 86 2.31 -27.25 -4.14
CA VAL A 86 3.54 -27.06 -3.35
C VAL A 86 3.82 -28.20 -2.36
N GLY A 87 2.80 -28.81 -1.76
CA GLY A 87 2.99 -29.95 -0.86
C GLY A 87 3.51 -31.21 -1.57
N SER A 88 2.94 -31.53 -2.73
CA SER A 88 3.39 -32.64 -3.58
C SER A 88 4.74 -32.36 -4.27
N MET A 89 5.00 -31.10 -4.65
CA MET A 89 6.30 -30.68 -5.20
C MET A 89 7.40 -30.79 -4.16
N PHE A 90 7.12 -30.42 -2.91
CA PHE A 90 8.02 -30.62 -1.79
C PHE A 90 8.35 -32.11 -1.60
N ALA A 91 7.35 -32.99 -1.64
CA ALA A 91 7.56 -34.43 -1.52
C ALA A 91 8.43 -35.00 -2.66
N LEU A 92 8.15 -34.64 -3.91
CA LEU A 92 8.94 -35.07 -5.08
C LEU A 92 10.37 -34.53 -5.06
N THR A 93 10.57 -33.29 -4.62
CA THR A 93 11.92 -32.68 -4.56
C THR A 93 12.73 -33.25 -3.39
N ASN A 94 12.09 -33.54 -2.25
CA ASN A 94 12.68 -34.34 -1.15
C ASN A 94 13.12 -35.72 -1.66
N PHE A 95 12.22 -36.45 -2.34
CA PHE A 95 12.54 -37.75 -2.94
C PHE A 95 13.69 -37.64 -3.93
N CYS A 96 13.67 -36.65 -4.83
CA CYS A 96 14.72 -36.44 -5.82
C CYS A 96 16.08 -36.23 -5.17
N ALA A 97 16.17 -35.40 -4.13
CA ALA A 97 17.42 -35.16 -3.41
C ALA A 97 17.94 -36.45 -2.75
N LEU A 98 17.07 -37.19 -2.06
CA LEU A 98 17.41 -38.45 -1.40
C LEU A 98 17.80 -39.53 -2.41
N TYR A 99 17.07 -39.67 -3.52
CA TYR A 99 17.38 -40.64 -4.56
C TYR A 99 18.76 -40.40 -5.17
N LEU A 100 19.08 -39.14 -5.49
CA LEU A 100 20.39 -38.78 -6.05
C LEU A 100 21.53 -39.03 -5.08
N MET A 101 21.34 -38.69 -3.80
CA MET A 101 22.38 -38.81 -2.77
C MET A 101 22.53 -40.24 -2.23
N HIS A 102 21.44 -40.93 -1.92
CA HIS A 102 21.44 -42.21 -1.21
C HIS A 102 21.48 -43.41 -2.17
N VAL A 103 20.79 -43.33 -3.31
CA VAL A 103 20.68 -44.44 -4.26
C VAL A 103 21.72 -44.31 -5.37
N LEU A 104 21.74 -43.17 -6.07
CA LEU A 104 22.68 -42.93 -7.16
C LEU A 104 24.07 -42.48 -6.69
N LYS A 105 24.22 -42.16 -5.39
CA LYS A 105 25.49 -41.77 -4.76
C LYS A 105 26.20 -40.60 -5.45
N TRP A 106 25.43 -39.64 -5.94
CA TRP A 106 25.98 -38.41 -6.49
C TRP A 106 26.64 -37.57 -5.40
N SER A 107 27.58 -36.71 -5.80
CA SER A 107 28.09 -35.68 -4.91
C SER A 107 27.03 -34.61 -4.64
N ALA A 108 27.12 -33.94 -3.48
CA ALA A 108 26.09 -33.02 -3.01
C ALA A 108 25.80 -31.85 -3.99
N GLY A 109 26.83 -31.25 -4.60
CA GLY A 109 26.66 -30.11 -5.53
C GLY A 109 25.75 -30.44 -6.73
N PRO A 110 26.09 -31.46 -7.54
CA PRO A 110 25.24 -31.92 -8.65
C PRO A 110 23.84 -32.37 -8.20
N ALA A 111 23.72 -33.05 -7.05
CA ALA A 111 22.42 -33.47 -6.53
C ALA A 111 21.53 -32.26 -6.21
N ILE A 112 22.06 -31.25 -5.53
CA ILE A 112 21.36 -29.98 -5.23
C ILE A 112 20.91 -29.31 -6.52
N ALA A 113 21.81 -29.15 -7.51
CA ALA A 113 21.47 -28.49 -8.77
C ALA A 113 20.36 -29.23 -9.53
N ALA A 114 20.41 -30.57 -9.57
CA ALA A 114 19.40 -31.39 -10.21
C ALA A 114 18.05 -31.34 -9.47
N THR A 115 18.05 -31.31 -8.13
CA THR A 115 16.83 -31.14 -7.34
C THR A 115 16.20 -29.75 -7.54
N LEU A 116 17.00 -28.69 -7.60
CA LEU A 116 16.51 -27.33 -7.92
C LEU A 116 15.89 -27.28 -9.33
N LEU A 117 16.52 -27.95 -10.30
CA LEU A 117 15.97 -28.08 -11.65
C LEU A 117 14.67 -28.89 -11.65
N CYS A 118 14.58 -29.96 -10.88
CA CYS A 118 13.33 -30.73 -10.70
C CYS A 118 12.20 -29.83 -10.18
N GLY A 119 12.47 -29.03 -9.14
CA GLY A 119 11.51 -28.04 -8.64
C GLY A 119 11.10 -27.01 -9.70
N ALA A 120 12.06 -26.49 -10.46
CA ALA A 120 11.80 -25.56 -11.55
C ALA A 120 10.91 -26.17 -12.64
N LEU A 121 11.14 -27.43 -13.02
CA LEU A 121 10.35 -28.15 -14.04
C LEU A 121 8.93 -28.41 -13.57
N LEU A 122 8.74 -28.87 -12.33
CA LEU A 122 7.42 -29.06 -11.74
C LEU A 122 6.63 -27.74 -11.66
N GLY A 123 7.32 -26.64 -11.30
CA GLY A 123 6.74 -25.30 -11.31
C GLY A 123 6.46 -24.78 -12.74
N ALA A 124 7.30 -25.14 -13.72
CA ALA A 124 7.14 -24.75 -15.11
C ALA A 124 5.88 -25.36 -15.73
N VAL A 125 5.52 -26.60 -15.38
CA VAL A 125 4.25 -27.22 -15.82
C VAL A 125 3.08 -26.34 -15.39
N ASN A 126 2.97 -25.99 -14.10
CA ASN A 126 1.93 -25.08 -13.61
C ASN A 126 2.01 -23.70 -14.30
N GLY A 127 3.23 -23.16 -14.43
CA GLY A 127 3.48 -21.86 -15.04
C GLY A 127 3.04 -21.78 -16.51
N ILE A 128 3.27 -22.83 -17.30
CA ILE A 128 2.85 -22.91 -18.70
C ILE A 128 1.33 -23.04 -18.78
N LEU A 129 0.74 -23.96 -18.02
CA LEU A 129 -0.71 -24.19 -18.01
C LEU A 129 -1.49 -22.92 -17.59
N ILE A 130 -1.00 -22.19 -16.60
CA ILE A 130 -1.70 -21.02 -16.04
C ILE A 130 -1.32 -19.74 -16.79
N GLY A 131 -0.04 -19.53 -17.08
CA GLY A 131 0.45 -18.32 -17.75
C GLY A 131 0.14 -18.27 -19.24
N TYR A 132 0.37 -19.37 -19.96
CA TYR A 132 0.22 -19.41 -21.43
C TYR A 132 -1.14 -19.96 -21.87
N PHE A 133 -1.58 -21.10 -21.31
CA PHE A 133 -2.89 -21.67 -21.63
C PHE A 133 -4.05 -21.03 -20.86
N ARG A 134 -3.74 -20.12 -19.92
CA ARG A 134 -4.75 -19.32 -19.17
C ARG A 134 -5.77 -20.20 -18.43
N LEU A 135 -5.35 -21.38 -17.98
CA LEU A 135 -6.18 -22.22 -17.14
C LEU A 135 -6.38 -21.58 -15.75
N ARG A 136 -7.46 -21.97 -15.05
CA ARG A 136 -7.76 -21.45 -13.71
C ARG A 136 -6.79 -22.04 -12.67
N ALA A 137 -5.96 -21.19 -12.08
CA ALA A 137 -4.86 -21.57 -11.18
C ALA A 137 -5.24 -22.59 -10.09
N PHE A 138 -6.35 -22.34 -9.37
CA PHE A 138 -6.82 -23.24 -8.31
C PHE A 138 -7.08 -24.66 -8.82
N LEU A 139 -7.84 -24.80 -9.91
CA LEU A 139 -8.19 -26.10 -10.47
C LEU A 139 -6.95 -26.79 -11.06
N THR A 140 -6.11 -26.04 -11.79
CA THR A 140 -4.89 -26.58 -12.38
C THR A 140 -3.95 -27.13 -11.33
N THR A 141 -3.71 -26.38 -10.25
CA THR A 141 -2.76 -26.79 -9.21
C THR A 141 -3.31 -27.86 -8.29
N LEU A 142 -4.63 -27.97 -8.16
CA LEU A 142 -5.27 -29.14 -7.52
C LEU A 142 -5.04 -30.41 -8.34
N ILE A 143 -5.17 -30.33 -9.68
CA ILE A 143 -4.92 -31.49 -10.56
C ILE A 143 -3.44 -31.89 -10.52
N THR A 144 -2.52 -30.92 -10.63
CA THR A 144 -1.09 -31.24 -10.54
C THR A 144 -0.68 -31.73 -9.16
N LEU A 145 -1.32 -31.25 -8.07
CA LEU A 145 -1.15 -31.85 -6.74
C LEU A 145 -1.40 -33.35 -6.76
N ILE A 146 -2.53 -33.79 -7.35
CA ILE A 146 -2.90 -35.21 -7.40
C ILE A 146 -1.89 -36.00 -8.24
N ILE A 147 -1.51 -35.49 -9.42
CA ILE A 147 -0.55 -36.16 -10.31
C ILE A 147 0.82 -36.29 -9.65
N TYR A 148 1.33 -35.20 -9.07
CA TYR A 148 2.63 -35.18 -8.42
C TYR A 148 2.66 -36.04 -7.16
N ARG A 149 1.56 -36.05 -6.39
CA ARG A 149 1.40 -36.94 -5.24
C ARG A 149 1.42 -38.41 -5.67
N ALA A 150 0.64 -38.78 -6.69
CA ALA A 150 0.62 -40.14 -7.21
C ALA A 150 2.01 -40.57 -7.72
N LEU A 151 2.73 -39.68 -8.41
CA LEU A 151 4.10 -39.95 -8.84
C LEU A 151 5.05 -40.18 -7.66
N TYR A 152 4.94 -39.38 -6.60
CA TYR A 152 5.71 -39.56 -5.37
C TYR A 152 5.42 -40.92 -4.72
N ASP A 153 4.15 -41.30 -4.61
CA ASP A 153 3.73 -42.55 -3.97
C ASP A 153 4.27 -43.77 -4.75
N LEU A 154 4.21 -43.73 -6.09
CA LEU A 154 4.76 -44.78 -6.96
C LEU A 154 6.29 -44.89 -6.81
N LEU A 155 7.01 -43.76 -6.88
CA LEU A 155 8.47 -43.75 -6.74
C LEU A 155 8.92 -44.22 -5.35
N THR A 156 8.18 -43.84 -4.31
CA THR A 156 8.49 -44.22 -2.93
C THR A 156 8.24 -45.70 -2.71
N ALA A 157 7.19 -46.28 -3.31
CA ALA A 157 6.95 -47.72 -3.25
C ALA A 157 8.13 -48.53 -3.80
N ASP A 158 8.80 -48.04 -4.85
CA ASP A 158 9.91 -48.75 -5.49
C ASP A 158 11.27 -48.51 -4.80
N TYR A 159 11.51 -47.32 -4.23
CA TYR A 159 12.84 -46.90 -3.77
C TYR A 159 12.98 -46.57 -2.28
N ALA A 160 11.91 -46.62 -1.48
CA ALA A 160 11.98 -46.25 -0.06
C ALA A 160 13.00 -47.07 0.74
N THR A 161 13.08 -48.38 0.49
CA THR A 161 14.03 -49.28 1.16
C THR A 161 15.48 -48.95 0.79
N ALA A 162 15.73 -48.64 -0.49
CA ALA A 162 17.04 -48.23 -0.97
C ALA A 162 17.48 -46.87 -0.40
N ILE A 163 16.55 -45.92 -0.27
CA ILE A 163 16.80 -44.62 0.37
C ILE A 163 17.12 -44.79 1.86
N ALA A 164 16.35 -45.60 2.58
CA ALA A 164 16.54 -45.84 4.01
C ALA A 164 17.87 -46.56 4.31
N GLY A 165 18.37 -47.38 3.39
CA GLY A 165 19.66 -48.07 3.51
C GLY A 165 20.88 -47.24 3.11
N GLY A 166 20.69 -46.07 2.48
CA GLY A 166 21.78 -45.21 2.04
C GLY A 166 22.20 -44.20 3.10
N LEU A 167 23.49 -44.18 3.45
CA LEU A 167 24.10 -43.10 4.23
C LEU A 167 25.16 -42.42 3.37
N PRO A 168 24.88 -41.24 2.79
CA PRO A 168 25.86 -40.51 2.00
C PRO A 168 26.98 -39.97 2.91
N ASP A 169 28.24 -40.25 2.58
CA ASP A 169 29.40 -39.63 3.23
C ASP A 169 29.73 -38.30 2.55
N SER A 170 29.13 -37.21 3.04
CA SER A 170 29.30 -35.87 2.46
C SER A 170 29.18 -34.77 3.51
N LYS A 171 30.32 -34.17 3.85
CA LYS A 171 30.38 -33.02 4.78
C LYS A 171 29.47 -31.86 4.39
N LEU A 172 29.30 -31.62 3.07
CA LEU A 172 28.42 -30.56 2.58
C LEU A 172 26.95 -30.91 2.83
N TRP A 173 26.56 -32.17 2.62
CA TRP A 173 25.20 -32.63 2.85
C TRP A 173 24.84 -32.57 4.35
N ASP A 174 25.77 -33.03 5.20
CA ASP A 174 25.60 -32.97 6.66
C ASP A 174 25.50 -31.54 7.17
N PHE A 175 26.30 -30.63 6.63
CA PHE A 175 26.25 -29.21 6.98
C PHE A 175 24.93 -28.55 6.56
N ILE A 176 24.39 -28.91 5.39
CA ILE A 176 23.09 -28.41 4.94
C ILE A 176 21.97 -28.87 5.89
N GLY A 177 21.97 -30.15 6.29
CA GLY A 177 20.90 -30.70 7.14
C GLY A 177 20.99 -30.29 8.60
N ASN A 178 22.16 -30.46 9.20
CA ASN A 178 22.36 -30.35 10.65
C ASN A 178 23.40 -29.29 11.05
N GLY A 179 24.08 -28.65 10.09
CA GLY A 179 25.07 -27.61 10.37
C GLY A 179 24.47 -26.42 11.10
N GLU A 180 25.26 -25.86 12.01
CA GLU A 180 24.94 -24.68 12.79
C GLU A 180 26.12 -23.71 12.81
N TRP A 181 25.81 -22.42 12.89
CA TRP A 181 26.79 -21.37 13.13
C TRP A 181 26.26 -20.46 14.23
N LEU A 182 27.05 -20.23 15.28
CA LEU A 182 26.66 -19.43 16.45
C LEU A 182 25.33 -19.90 17.11
N GLY A 183 25.05 -21.21 17.08
CA GLY A 183 23.81 -21.79 17.61
C GLY A 183 22.57 -21.58 16.73
N VAL A 184 22.74 -21.05 15.51
CA VAL A 184 21.68 -20.87 14.53
C VAL A 184 21.87 -21.86 13.36
N PRO A 185 20.82 -22.56 12.93
CA PRO A 185 20.89 -23.53 11.83
C PRO A 185 21.31 -22.89 10.51
N ALA A 186 22.12 -23.61 9.72
CA ALA A 186 22.57 -23.16 8.40
C ALA A 186 21.41 -22.73 7.47
N VAL A 187 20.28 -23.44 7.53
CA VAL A 187 19.08 -23.14 6.75
C VAL A 187 18.52 -21.74 7.00
N VAL A 188 18.63 -21.21 8.23
CA VAL A 188 18.13 -19.87 8.57
C VAL A 188 18.90 -18.81 7.81
N TYR A 189 20.23 -18.94 7.69
CA TYR A 189 21.06 -17.98 6.97
C TYR A 189 20.74 -17.96 5.48
N VAL A 190 20.59 -19.14 4.87
CA VAL A 190 20.21 -19.25 3.44
C VAL A 190 18.81 -18.69 3.23
N TYR A 191 17.89 -18.97 4.15
CA TYR A 191 16.54 -18.43 4.10
C TYR A 191 16.50 -16.91 4.19
N LEU A 192 17.25 -16.32 5.14
CA LEU A 192 17.36 -14.87 5.28
C LEU A 192 18.00 -14.22 4.06
N LEU A 193 19.03 -14.84 3.48
CA LEU A 193 19.66 -14.36 2.25
C LEU A 193 18.65 -14.31 1.09
N VAL A 194 17.88 -15.39 0.89
CA VAL A 194 16.84 -15.46 -0.14
C VAL A 194 15.68 -14.51 0.16
N ALA A 195 15.31 -14.33 1.42
CA ALA A 195 14.30 -13.37 1.84
C ALA A 195 14.74 -11.92 1.57
N ILE A 196 15.98 -11.55 1.89
CA ILE A 196 16.55 -10.24 1.58
C ILE A 196 16.56 -10.01 0.07
N PHE A 197 17.02 -11.00 -0.70
CA PHE A 197 16.96 -10.94 -2.16
C PHE A 197 15.53 -10.77 -2.66
N GLY A 198 14.58 -11.55 -2.15
CA GLY A 198 13.16 -11.46 -2.49
C GLY A 198 12.56 -10.09 -2.15
N HIS A 199 12.98 -9.48 -1.05
CA HIS A 199 12.56 -8.15 -0.64
C HIS A 199 13.07 -7.09 -1.62
N ILE A 200 14.36 -7.13 -1.96
CA ILE A 200 14.96 -6.24 -2.97
C ILE A 200 14.29 -6.47 -4.33
N PHE A 201 14.02 -7.73 -4.69
CA PHE A 201 13.34 -8.09 -5.92
C PHE A 201 11.96 -7.45 -6.03
N LEU A 202 11.11 -7.62 -5.01
CA LEU A 202 9.76 -7.06 -5.02
C LEU A 202 9.72 -5.53 -4.94
N THR A 203 10.68 -4.90 -4.23
CA THR A 203 10.63 -3.46 -3.94
C THR A 203 11.46 -2.61 -4.90
N ARG A 204 12.56 -3.13 -5.45
CA ARG A 204 13.55 -2.37 -6.23
C ARG A 204 13.73 -2.86 -7.67
N LEU A 205 13.46 -4.13 -7.98
CA LEU A 205 13.68 -4.68 -9.33
C LEU A 205 12.42 -4.57 -10.21
N ARG A 206 12.62 -4.26 -11.50
CA ARG A 206 11.54 -4.13 -12.49
C ARG A 206 10.62 -5.36 -12.56
N PRO A 207 11.13 -6.61 -12.59
CA PRO A 207 10.27 -7.78 -12.62
C PRO A 207 9.39 -7.90 -11.36
N GLY A 208 9.87 -7.46 -10.19
CA GLY A 208 9.05 -7.46 -8.97
C GLY A 208 7.89 -6.47 -9.04
N TRP A 209 8.10 -5.28 -9.60
CA TRP A 209 7.01 -4.35 -9.87
C TRP A 209 5.99 -4.92 -10.86
N HIS A 210 6.44 -5.65 -11.90
CA HIS A 210 5.51 -6.33 -12.82
C HIS A 210 4.62 -7.34 -12.09
N VAL A 211 5.16 -8.13 -11.16
CA VAL A 211 4.39 -9.08 -10.34
C VAL A 211 3.28 -8.34 -9.58
N THR A 212 3.61 -7.25 -8.88
CA THR A 212 2.62 -6.48 -8.12
C THR A 212 1.59 -5.78 -9.01
N ALA A 213 2.00 -5.22 -10.16
CA ALA A 213 1.12 -4.54 -11.10
C ALA A 213 0.10 -5.50 -11.74
N ILE A 214 0.54 -6.70 -12.14
CA ILE A 214 -0.33 -7.76 -12.67
C ILE A 214 -1.35 -8.18 -11.62
N GLY A 215 -0.91 -8.34 -10.37
CA GLY A 215 -1.78 -8.67 -9.25
C GLY A 215 -2.85 -7.62 -8.96
N GLY A 216 -2.54 -6.33 -9.13
CA GLY A 216 -3.50 -5.25 -8.97
C GLY A 216 -4.52 -5.18 -10.11
N SER A 217 -4.07 -5.25 -11.37
CA SER A 217 -4.94 -5.33 -12.54
C SER A 217 -4.21 -5.94 -13.73
N ARG A 218 -4.55 -7.18 -14.06
CA ARG A 218 -4.00 -7.87 -15.25
C ARG A 218 -4.23 -7.10 -16.54
N ARG A 219 -5.40 -6.46 -16.68
CA ARG A 219 -5.78 -5.70 -17.89
C ARG A 219 -4.94 -4.42 -18.00
N SER A 220 -4.78 -3.67 -16.91
CA SER A 220 -3.97 -2.45 -16.90
C SER A 220 -2.49 -2.74 -17.13
N ALA A 221 -1.96 -3.81 -16.51
CA ALA A 221 -0.59 -4.25 -16.72
C ALA A 221 -0.33 -4.62 -18.19
N TYR A 222 -1.24 -5.37 -18.81
CA TYR A 222 -1.16 -5.72 -20.23
C TYR A 222 -1.17 -4.48 -21.15
N ASN A 223 -2.08 -3.53 -20.89
CA ASN A 223 -2.17 -2.28 -21.67
C ASN A 223 -0.92 -1.39 -21.52
N THR A 224 -0.13 -1.58 -20.46
CA THR A 224 1.13 -0.85 -20.20
C THR A 224 2.35 -1.60 -20.79
N GLY A 225 2.14 -2.70 -21.52
CA GLY A 225 3.20 -3.46 -22.20
C GLY A 225 3.90 -4.53 -21.35
N ILE A 226 3.36 -4.88 -20.17
CA ILE A 226 3.95 -5.93 -19.33
C ILE A 226 3.60 -7.32 -19.90
N GLU A 227 4.60 -8.20 -20.06
CA GLU A 227 4.42 -9.59 -20.48
C GLU A 227 3.72 -10.43 -19.38
N VAL A 228 2.39 -10.31 -19.27
CA VAL A 228 1.59 -10.95 -18.22
C VAL A 228 1.79 -12.47 -18.20
N ARG A 229 1.74 -13.12 -19.37
CA ARG A 229 1.81 -14.59 -19.50
C ARG A 229 3.12 -15.14 -18.94
N ARG A 230 4.24 -14.55 -19.38
CA ARG A 230 5.60 -14.92 -18.94
C ARG A 230 5.80 -14.64 -17.46
N THR A 231 5.36 -13.47 -16.98
CA THR A 231 5.54 -13.08 -15.57
C THR A 231 4.79 -14.02 -14.64
N VAL A 232 3.54 -14.38 -14.97
CA VAL A 232 2.77 -15.39 -14.24
C VAL A 232 3.49 -16.73 -14.27
N ALA A 233 3.94 -17.20 -15.44
CA ALA A 233 4.64 -18.48 -15.56
C ALA A 233 5.92 -18.53 -14.69
N MET A 234 6.73 -17.47 -14.72
CA MET A 234 7.95 -17.38 -13.93
C MET A 234 7.69 -17.36 -12.41
N CYS A 235 6.54 -16.87 -11.95
CA CYS A 235 6.17 -16.95 -10.53
C CYS A 235 5.98 -18.40 -10.06
N TYR A 236 5.36 -19.26 -10.87
CA TYR A 236 5.21 -20.69 -10.54
C TYR A 236 6.55 -21.44 -10.63
N VAL A 237 7.41 -21.10 -11.60
CA VAL A 237 8.77 -21.64 -11.66
C VAL A 237 9.57 -21.27 -10.41
N ALA A 238 9.55 -20.00 -10.02
CA ALA A 238 10.21 -19.52 -8.79
C ALA A 238 9.64 -20.19 -7.54
N CYS A 239 8.31 -20.39 -7.49
CA CYS A 239 7.65 -21.15 -6.42
C CYS A 239 8.20 -22.58 -6.34
N GLY A 240 8.37 -23.25 -7.47
CA GLY A 240 8.93 -24.60 -7.52
C GLY A 240 10.40 -24.69 -7.11
N VAL A 241 11.22 -23.73 -7.53
CA VAL A 241 12.63 -23.63 -7.09
C VAL A 241 12.70 -23.43 -5.58
N LEU A 242 11.94 -22.48 -5.02
CA LEU A 242 11.91 -22.24 -3.59
C LEU A 242 11.36 -23.44 -2.81
N THR A 243 10.36 -24.13 -3.36
CA THR A 243 9.84 -25.37 -2.76
C THR A 243 10.91 -26.46 -2.71
N SER A 244 11.69 -26.62 -3.78
CA SER A 244 12.80 -27.57 -3.81
C SER A 244 13.94 -27.21 -2.86
N MET A 245 14.20 -25.92 -2.61
CA MET A 245 15.17 -25.51 -1.56
C MET A 245 14.72 -26.03 -0.20
N GLY A 246 13.45 -25.82 0.17
CA GLY A 246 12.88 -26.38 1.40
C GLY A 246 12.99 -27.91 1.45
N GLY A 247 12.69 -28.58 0.33
CA GLY A 247 12.80 -30.04 0.20
C GLY A 247 14.22 -30.58 0.38
N ILE A 248 15.24 -29.88 -0.12
CA ILE A 248 16.66 -30.25 0.05
C ILE A 248 17.07 -30.18 1.52
N PHE A 249 16.75 -29.07 2.20
CA PHE A 249 17.07 -28.92 3.62
C PHE A 249 16.38 -29.98 4.47
N PHE A 250 15.08 -30.21 4.22
CA PHE A 250 14.33 -31.26 4.90
C PHE A 250 14.91 -32.66 4.64
N ALA A 251 15.25 -32.98 3.37
CA ALA A 251 15.86 -34.25 2.98
C ALA A 251 17.18 -34.50 3.70
N SER A 252 18.07 -33.50 3.71
CA SER A 252 19.37 -33.60 4.36
C SER A 252 19.30 -33.71 5.88
N ARG A 253 18.22 -33.21 6.50
CA ARG A 253 18.00 -33.31 7.95
C ARG A 253 17.37 -34.63 8.38
N LEU A 254 16.28 -35.03 7.72
CA LEU A 254 15.46 -36.16 8.17
C LEU A 254 15.75 -37.46 7.44
N ALA A 255 16.45 -37.42 6.30
CA ALA A 255 16.92 -38.59 5.56
C ALA A 255 15.82 -39.63 5.26
N THR A 256 14.56 -39.20 5.11
CA THR A 256 13.41 -40.10 4.94
C THR A 256 12.49 -39.66 3.80
N ALA A 257 11.90 -40.66 3.15
CA ALA A 257 10.86 -40.53 2.12
C ALA A 257 9.55 -41.18 2.62
N GLY A 258 9.03 -40.74 3.78
CA GLY A 258 7.77 -41.24 4.34
C GLY A 258 6.54 -40.87 3.50
N GLY A 259 5.49 -41.69 3.52
CA GLY A 259 4.27 -41.45 2.74
C GLY A 259 3.49 -40.18 3.13
N ASP A 260 3.74 -39.65 4.34
CA ASP A 260 3.10 -38.45 4.87
C ASP A 260 3.83 -37.13 4.51
N ILE A 261 5.01 -37.21 3.90
CA ILE A 261 5.81 -36.04 3.55
C ILE A 261 5.04 -35.10 2.61
N GLY A 262 4.95 -33.83 3.00
CA GLY A 262 4.28 -32.78 2.24
C GLY A 262 2.75 -32.86 2.24
N VAL A 263 2.12 -33.78 2.96
CA VAL A 263 0.65 -33.88 3.04
C VAL A 263 0.08 -32.75 3.89
N GLY A 264 -0.78 -31.90 3.30
CA GLY A 264 -1.37 -30.74 3.98
C GLY A 264 -0.42 -29.56 4.13
N LEU A 265 0.76 -29.63 3.52
CA LEU A 265 1.72 -28.53 3.50
C LEU A 265 1.18 -27.34 2.70
N GLU A 266 0.39 -27.61 1.65
CA GLU A 266 -0.32 -26.60 0.87
C GLU A 266 -1.27 -25.76 1.74
N VAL A 267 -1.97 -26.38 2.69
CA VAL A 267 -2.82 -25.66 3.65
C VAL A 267 -1.95 -24.85 4.60
N THR A 268 -0.90 -25.46 5.16
CA THR A 268 0.02 -24.79 6.10
C THR A 268 0.67 -23.54 5.50
N VAL A 269 1.18 -23.67 4.28
CA VAL A 269 1.85 -22.60 3.53
C VAL A 269 0.87 -21.50 3.15
N LEU A 270 -0.33 -21.87 2.69
CA LEU A 270 -1.38 -20.90 2.37
C LEU A 270 -1.84 -20.16 3.63
N THR A 271 -2.05 -20.85 4.76
CA THR A 271 -2.36 -20.24 6.05
C THR A 271 -1.28 -19.26 6.47
N ALA A 272 0.00 -19.63 6.35
CA ALA A 272 1.11 -18.74 6.68
C ALA A 272 1.08 -17.47 5.82
N ALA A 273 0.95 -17.59 4.50
CA ALA A 273 0.91 -16.44 3.60
C ALA A 273 -0.29 -15.51 3.89
N VAL A 274 -1.49 -16.06 4.06
CA VAL A 274 -2.72 -15.28 4.31
C VAL A 274 -2.70 -14.64 5.71
N LEU A 275 -2.29 -15.37 6.75
CA LEU A 275 -2.20 -14.85 8.12
C LEU A 275 -1.11 -13.77 8.25
N GLY A 276 -0.05 -13.90 7.45
CA GLY A 276 0.95 -12.85 7.25
C GLY A 276 0.41 -11.57 6.59
N GLY A 277 -0.81 -11.59 6.05
CA GLY A 277 -1.45 -10.43 5.41
C GLY A 277 -1.14 -10.27 3.92
N ILE A 278 -0.75 -11.37 3.25
CA ILE A 278 -0.65 -11.43 1.79
C ILE A 278 -2.05 -11.70 1.23
N SER A 279 -2.48 -10.88 0.30
CA SER A 279 -3.86 -10.92 -0.20
C SER A 279 -4.09 -12.10 -1.15
N LEU A 280 -5.23 -12.77 -0.98
CA LEU A 280 -5.73 -13.77 -1.93
C LEU A 280 -6.17 -13.14 -3.28
N GLY A 281 -6.47 -11.85 -3.28
CA GLY A 281 -6.89 -11.10 -4.47
C GLY A 281 -5.74 -10.65 -5.37
N GLY A 282 -4.50 -10.82 -4.95
CA GLY A 282 -3.31 -10.35 -5.66
C GLY A 282 -2.98 -8.86 -5.43
N GLY A 283 -1.81 -8.45 -5.92
CA GLY A 283 -1.33 -7.08 -5.93
C GLY A 283 -0.82 -6.54 -4.60
N LYS A 284 -1.10 -7.22 -3.48
CA LYS A 284 -0.67 -6.82 -2.13
C LYS A 284 0.03 -7.95 -1.40
N GLY A 285 1.30 -7.74 -1.07
CA GLY A 285 2.10 -8.65 -0.27
C GLY A 285 3.52 -8.11 -0.08
N SER A 286 4.27 -8.74 0.82
CA SER A 286 5.69 -8.45 1.03
C SER A 286 6.40 -9.68 1.60
N VAL A 287 7.72 -9.73 1.46
CA VAL A 287 8.53 -10.77 2.10
C VAL A 287 8.38 -10.75 3.62
N MET A 288 8.28 -9.57 4.23
CA MET A 288 8.11 -9.47 5.68
C MET A 288 6.79 -10.11 6.15
N LYS A 289 5.72 -9.93 5.37
CA LYS A 289 4.43 -10.58 5.62
C LYS A 289 4.54 -12.11 5.55
N ALA A 290 5.25 -12.64 4.55
CA ALA A 290 5.53 -14.08 4.44
C ALA A 290 6.31 -14.61 5.64
N LEU A 291 7.41 -13.94 6.03
CA LEU A 291 8.24 -14.30 7.17
C LEU A 291 7.44 -14.37 8.48
N VAL A 292 6.70 -13.30 8.78
CA VAL A 292 5.87 -13.20 9.99
C VAL A 292 4.79 -14.29 9.99
N GLY A 293 4.12 -14.48 8.86
CA GLY A 293 3.11 -15.52 8.68
C GLY A 293 3.65 -16.94 8.93
N THR A 294 4.84 -17.26 8.38
CA THR A 294 5.53 -18.54 8.62
C THR A 294 5.80 -18.74 10.10
N LEU A 295 6.33 -17.72 10.79
CA LEU A 295 6.62 -17.80 12.21
C LEU A 295 5.35 -17.98 13.04
N ILE A 296 4.26 -17.27 12.75
CA ILE A 296 3.00 -17.44 13.48
C ILE A 296 2.51 -18.89 13.36
N VAL A 297 2.45 -19.42 12.14
CA VAL A 297 1.97 -20.78 11.88
C VAL A 297 2.88 -21.82 12.56
N LEU A 298 4.20 -21.65 12.51
CA LEU A 298 5.14 -22.55 13.17
C LEU A 298 5.05 -22.51 14.69
N LEU A 299 4.91 -21.33 15.29
CA LEU A 299 4.71 -21.23 16.74
C LEU A 299 3.42 -21.94 17.17
N ILE A 300 2.35 -21.82 16.38
CA ILE A 300 1.10 -22.54 16.65
C ILE A 300 1.31 -24.06 16.51
N ILE A 301 1.94 -24.53 15.44
CA ILE A 301 2.22 -25.97 15.23
C ILE A 301 3.10 -26.53 16.35
N ASN A 302 4.19 -25.83 16.70
CA ASN A 302 5.11 -26.25 17.75
C ASN A 302 4.43 -26.22 19.13
N GLY A 303 3.58 -25.23 19.40
CA GLY A 303 2.79 -25.15 20.62
C GLY A 303 1.82 -26.33 20.76
N LEU A 304 1.02 -26.59 19.73
CA LEU A 304 0.06 -27.70 19.73
C LEU A 304 0.76 -29.07 19.82
N THR A 305 1.90 -29.24 19.14
CA THR A 305 2.73 -30.45 19.21
C THR A 305 3.31 -30.65 20.61
N THR A 306 3.79 -29.57 21.26
CA THR A 306 4.32 -29.64 22.63
C THR A 306 3.24 -30.00 23.63
N MET A 307 2.00 -29.58 23.39
CA MET A 307 0.81 -29.99 24.16
C MET A 307 0.37 -31.44 23.88
N SER A 308 1.14 -32.21 23.11
CA SER A 308 0.87 -33.63 22.78
C SER A 308 -0.48 -33.87 22.11
N LEU A 309 -0.99 -32.88 21.37
CA LEU A 309 -2.21 -33.04 20.59
C LEU A 309 -1.96 -33.86 19.32
N LEU A 310 -2.92 -34.69 18.94
CA LEU A 310 -2.84 -35.48 17.70
C LEU A 310 -2.74 -34.57 16.47
N GLY A 311 -2.03 -35.03 15.42
CA GLY A 311 -1.81 -34.24 14.19
C GLY A 311 -3.09 -33.78 13.47
N GLY A 312 -4.23 -34.45 13.68
CA GLY A 312 -5.53 -34.01 13.18
C GLY A 312 -5.96 -32.65 13.74
N TYR A 313 -5.65 -32.36 15.00
CA TYR A 313 -5.96 -31.06 15.62
C TYR A 313 -5.16 -29.92 14.97
N ASN A 314 -3.89 -30.14 14.63
CA ASN A 314 -3.07 -29.15 13.92
C ASN A 314 -3.74 -28.72 12.61
N ARG A 315 -4.18 -29.69 11.79
CA ARG A 315 -4.86 -29.41 10.51
C ARG A 315 -6.18 -28.66 10.73
N MET A 316 -6.97 -29.06 11.73
CA MET A 316 -8.24 -28.41 12.04
C MET A 316 -8.06 -26.95 12.48
N VAL A 317 -7.10 -26.69 13.39
CA VAL A 317 -6.81 -25.34 13.89
C VAL A 317 -6.29 -24.45 12.75
N LEU A 318 -5.35 -24.95 11.93
CA LEU A 318 -4.83 -24.20 10.80
C LEU A 318 -5.89 -23.89 9.75
N ALA A 319 -6.80 -24.83 9.46
CA ALA A 319 -7.90 -24.60 8.55
C ALA A 319 -8.90 -23.57 9.09
N ALA A 320 -9.21 -23.60 10.40
CA ALA A 320 -10.07 -22.61 11.05
C ALA A 320 -9.44 -21.20 11.03
N ILE A 321 -8.14 -21.11 11.31
CA ILE A 321 -7.37 -19.85 11.25
C ILE A 321 -7.36 -19.32 9.82
N LEU A 322 -7.10 -20.18 8.82
CA LEU A 322 -7.12 -19.78 7.41
C LEU A 322 -8.50 -19.26 7.00
N LEU A 323 -9.59 -19.92 7.42
CA LEU A 323 -10.94 -19.49 7.14
C LEU A 323 -11.21 -18.10 7.75
N LEU A 324 -10.86 -17.90 9.02
CA LEU A 324 -10.98 -16.61 9.69
C LEU A 324 -10.16 -15.53 8.98
N ALA A 325 -8.89 -15.81 8.67
CA ALA A 325 -8.00 -14.89 7.99
C ALA A 325 -8.51 -14.52 6.58
N ALA A 326 -9.02 -15.49 5.83
CA ALA A 326 -9.61 -15.27 4.50
C ALA A 326 -10.89 -14.42 4.57
N VAL A 327 -11.76 -14.66 5.56
CA VAL A 327 -12.98 -13.85 5.77
C VAL A 327 -12.60 -12.40 6.11
N ILE A 328 -11.59 -12.23 6.98
CA ILE A 328 -11.09 -10.90 7.34
C ILE A 328 -10.47 -10.23 6.12
N ASP A 329 -9.61 -10.90 5.33
CA ASP A 329 -8.99 -10.33 4.13
C ASP A 329 -10.05 -9.87 3.11
N ILE A 330 -11.01 -10.73 2.79
CA ILE A 330 -12.08 -10.42 1.82
C ILE A 330 -12.94 -9.24 2.31
N ARG A 331 -13.36 -9.25 3.59
CA ARG A 331 -14.17 -8.16 4.15
C ARG A 331 -13.36 -6.86 4.29
N TRP A 332 -12.10 -6.96 4.69
CA TRP A 332 -11.20 -5.82 4.80
C TRP A 332 -10.98 -5.19 3.44
N LEU A 333 -10.63 -5.95 2.40
CA LEU A 333 -10.45 -5.42 1.05
C LEU A 333 -11.71 -4.74 0.50
N LYS A 334 -12.88 -5.37 0.68
CA LYS A 334 -14.16 -4.83 0.20
C LYS A 334 -14.59 -3.57 0.96
N ASN A 335 -14.33 -3.51 2.27
CA ASN A 335 -14.86 -2.46 3.14
C ASN A 335 -13.82 -1.46 3.62
N ARG A 336 -12.52 -1.62 3.32
CA ARG A 336 -11.43 -0.77 3.82
C ARG A 336 -11.72 0.70 3.57
N HIS A 337 -12.04 1.08 2.34
CA HIS A 337 -12.35 2.48 2.04
C HIS A 337 -13.53 3.00 2.87
N ARG A 338 -14.57 2.18 3.08
CA ARG A 338 -15.74 2.54 3.89
C ARG A 338 -15.46 2.59 5.39
N ILE A 339 -14.60 1.69 5.91
CA ILE A 339 -14.23 1.63 7.33
C ILE A 339 -13.28 2.79 7.64
N VAL A 340 -12.25 2.97 6.81
CA VAL A 340 -11.31 4.09 6.93
C VAL A 340 -12.07 5.41 6.77
N SER A 341 -12.97 5.55 5.79
CA SER A 341 -13.75 6.79 5.65
C SER A 341 -14.69 7.05 6.82
N LYS A 342 -15.30 6.02 7.43
CA LYS A 342 -16.14 6.18 8.64
C LYS A 342 -15.35 6.64 9.87
N VAL A 343 -14.07 6.29 9.95
CA VAL A 343 -13.18 6.70 11.06
C VAL A 343 -12.50 8.03 10.75
N TYR A 344 -12.21 8.29 9.47
CA TYR A 344 -11.46 9.45 8.99
C TYR A 344 -12.34 10.67 8.73
N VAL A 345 -13.55 10.49 8.20
CA VAL A 345 -14.55 11.55 8.00
C VAL A 345 -15.47 11.56 9.20
N SER A 346 -15.38 12.63 9.98
CA SER A 346 -16.21 12.83 11.16
C SER A 346 -17.16 13.99 10.90
N PRO A 347 -18.40 13.76 10.41
CA PRO A 347 -19.32 14.86 10.17
C PRO A 347 -19.59 15.59 11.48
N THR A 348 -18.99 16.76 11.66
CA THR A 348 -19.32 17.66 12.76
C THR A 348 -20.60 18.38 12.36
N TYR A 349 -21.68 18.20 13.14
CA TYR A 349 -22.91 18.95 12.90
C TYR A 349 -22.66 20.45 13.09
N HIS A 350 -22.50 21.16 11.97
CA HIS A 350 -22.53 22.61 11.94
C HIS A 350 -23.98 23.05 11.77
N GLY A 351 -24.59 23.47 12.87
CA GLY A 351 -25.86 24.20 12.79
C GLY A 351 -25.59 25.50 12.04
N MET A 352 -26.13 25.62 10.83
CA MET A 352 -26.19 26.90 10.14
C MET A 352 -27.20 27.80 10.87
N PRO A 353 -26.93 29.11 11.02
CA PRO A 353 -27.95 30.02 11.48
C PRO A 353 -29.16 29.97 10.53
N PRO A 354 -30.38 30.31 11.00
CA PRO A 354 -31.52 30.45 10.10
C PRO A 354 -31.15 31.41 8.97
N ALA A 355 -31.47 31.01 7.74
CA ALA A 355 -31.16 31.83 6.57
C ALA A 355 -31.82 33.21 6.74
N PRO A 356 -31.07 34.31 6.58
CA PRO A 356 -31.68 35.63 6.58
C PRO A 356 -32.69 35.73 5.43
N SER A 357 -33.78 36.47 5.64
CA SER A 357 -34.79 36.64 4.59
C SER A 357 -34.18 37.41 3.41
N THR A 358 -34.32 36.86 2.20
CA THR A 358 -33.91 37.52 0.95
C THR A 358 -35.09 38.17 0.22
N ALA A 359 -36.29 38.19 0.82
CA ALA A 359 -37.46 38.82 0.21
C ALA A 359 -37.21 40.31 -0.04
N ALA A 360 -37.73 40.84 -1.16
CA ALA A 360 -37.46 42.22 -1.58
C ALA A 360 -37.92 43.27 -0.54
N ASP A 361 -38.92 42.94 0.28
CA ASP A 361 -39.54 43.79 1.29
C ASP A 361 -39.00 43.56 2.71
N CYS A 362 -37.99 42.69 2.90
CA CYS A 362 -37.55 42.29 4.24
C CYS A 362 -36.75 43.36 5.00
N GLY A 363 -36.33 44.44 4.33
CA GLY A 363 -35.56 45.54 4.92
C GLY A 363 -34.17 45.16 5.46
N THR A 364 -33.71 43.93 5.21
CA THR A 364 -32.37 43.46 5.62
C THR A 364 -31.34 43.81 4.55
N THR A 365 -30.05 43.75 4.91
CA THR A 365 -28.93 43.87 3.95
C THR A 365 -28.93 42.78 2.87
N TRP A 366 -29.72 41.71 3.06
CA TRP A 366 -29.84 40.58 2.15
C TRP A 366 -31.09 40.66 1.26
N ALA A 367 -31.87 41.74 1.35
CA ALA A 367 -33.05 41.96 0.51
C ALA A 367 -32.67 41.92 -0.98
N GLN A 368 -33.43 41.14 -1.76
CA GLN A 368 -33.24 41.09 -3.21
C GLN A 368 -33.37 42.49 -3.82
N ASN A 369 -32.43 42.85 -4.70
CA ASN A 369 -32.46 44.09 -5.45
C ASN A 369 -32.02 43.84 -6.91
N ASP A 370 -32.45 44.74 -7.79
CA ASP A 370 -32.19 44.64 -9.24
C ASP A 370 -31.04 45.57 -9.69
N ARG A 371 -30.15 46.00 -8.79
CA ARG A 371 -29.11 47.00 -9.10
C ARG A 371 -28.14 46.53 -10.20
N LEU A 372 -27.92 45.22 -10.31
CA LEU A 372 -27.06 44.62 -11.33
C LEU A 372 -27.82 44.17 -12.59
N ARG A 373 -29.14 44.36 -12.66
CA ARG A 373 -29.93 44.04 -13.87
C ARG A 373 -29.45 44.75 -15.15
N PRO A 374 -28.96 46.01 -15.13
CA PRO A 374 -28.41 46.65 -16.33
C PRO A 374 -26.96 46.26 -16.62
N ALA A 375 -26.31 45.41 -15.81
CA ALA A 375 -24.92 45.03 -16.05
C ALA A 375 -24.78 44.17 -17.32
N THR A 376 -23.76 44.46 -18.12
CA THR A 376 -23.44 43.70 -19.33
C THR A 376 -22.57 42.49 -18.97
N PRO A 377 -22.93 41.27 -19.37
CA PRO A 377 -22.12 40.09 -19.08
C PRO A 377 -20.85 40.07 -19.96
N ILE A 378 -19.69 39.88 -19.33
CA ILE A 378 -18.41 39.70 -20.01
C ILE A 378 -18.10 38.19 -20.04
N GLY A 379 -17.66 37.68 -21.20
CA GLY A 379 -17.19 36.28 -21.31
C GLY A 379 -18.28 35.20 -21.28
N LEU A 380 -19.58 35.55 -21.32
CA LEU A 380 -20.68 34.57 -21.30
C LEU A 380 -20.55 33.56 -22.46
N GLY A 381 -20.49 32.28 -22.11
CA GLY A 381 -20.32 31.19 -23.09
C GLY A 381 -18.93 31.09 -23.71
N ARG A 382 -17.96 31.92 -23.27
CA ARG A 382 -16.59 31.97 -23.80
C ARG A 382 -15.53 31.47 -22.82
N ILE A 383 -15.83 31.51 -21.53
CA ILE A 383 -14.99 30.97 -20.46
C ILE A 383 -15.83 30.07 -19.55
N GLU A 384 -15.22 29.02 -19.00
CA GLU A 384 -15.88 28.08 -18.09
C GLU A 384 -15.29 28.21 -16.69
N GLY A 385 -16.15 28.47 -15.71
CA GLY A 385 -15.81 28.49 -14.28
C GLY A 385 -14.75 29.52 -13.88
N PRO A 386 -14.86 30.81 -14.25
CA PRO A 386 -14.06 31.85 -13.62
C PRO A 386 -14.39 31.90 -12.13
N GLU A 387 -13.36 31.85 -11.28
CA GLU A 387 -13.51 31.86 -9.83
C GLU A 387 -13.17 33.26 -9.28
N ASP A 388 -11.95 33.73 -9.50
CA ASP A 388 -11.54 35.11 -9.19
C ASP A 388 -11.46 36.02 -10.43
N ILE A 389 -11.60 37.33 -10.20
CA ILE A 389 -11.57 38.39 -11.21
C ILE A 389 -10.79 39.59 -10.69
N ILE A 390 -9.73 39.98 -11.40
CA ILE A 390 -8.93 41.17 -11.08
C ILE A 390 -8.70 42.07 -12.30
N LEU A 391 -8.29 43.31 -12.05
CA LEU A 391 -7.93 44.28 -13.08
C LEU A 391 -6.44 44.61 -12.98
N ASP A 392 -5.78 44.77 -14.13
CA ASP A 392 -4.46 45.41 -14.18
C ASP A 392 -4.58 46.95 -14.20
N ARG A 393 -3.44 47.66 -14.20
CA ARG A 393 -3.38 49.13 -14.21
C ARG A 393 -3.91 49.77 -15.50
N HIS A 394 -4.13 48.97 -16.54
CA HIS A 394 -4.66 49.39 -17.83
C HIS A 394 -6.15 49.02 -17.98
N ASP A 395 -6.81 48.70 -16.86
CA ASP A 395 -8.19 48.22 -16.78
C ASP A 395 -8.44 46.90 -17.54
N ASN A 396 -7.41 46.14 -17.94
CA ASN A 396 -7.67 44.82 -18.52
C ASN A 396 -8.10 43.85 -17.42
N LEU A 397 -9.11 43.03 -17.73
CA LEU A 397 -9.69 42.07 -16.79
C LEU A 397 -9.05 40.70 -16.93
N TYR A 398 -8.69 40.08 -15.82
CA TYR A 398 -8.11 38.74 -15.75
C TYR A 398 -9.05 37.80 -15.01
N ALA A 399 -9.22 36.59 -15.54
CA ALA A 399 -10.04 35.55 -14.94
C ALA A 399 -9.43 34.17 -15.20
N GLY A 400 -9.52 33.28 -14.21
CA GLY A 400 -9.15 31.87 -14.37
C GLY A 400 -10.15 31.09 -15.24
N SER A 401 -9.72 29.96 -15.77
CA SER A 401 -10.60 28.97 -16.41
C SER A 401 -10.49 27.62 -15.70
N ARG A 402 -11.55 26.81 -15.78
CA ARG A 402 -11.56 25.42 -15.30
C ARG A 402 -10.47 24.54 -15.92
N HIS A 403 -9.91 24.94 -17.06
CA HIS A 403 -8.85 24.22 -17.77
C HIS A 403 -7.43 24.62 -17.32
N GLY A 404 -7.28 25.55 -16.37
CA GLY A 404 -5.97 26.00 -15.90
C GLY A 404 -5.39 27.17 -16.70
N ASP A 405 -6.22 27.85 -17.49
CA ASP A 405 -5.82 29.05 -18.24
C ASP A 405 -6.10 30.31 -17.42
N ILE A 406 -5.25 31.32 -17.60
CA ILE A 406 -5.54 32.71 -17.21
C ILE A 406 -5.95 33.46 -18.48
N ILE A 407 -7.16 33.98 -18.48
CA ILE A 407 -7.74 34.70 -19.60
C ILE A 407 -7.65 36.20 -19.33
N ARG A 408 -7.21 36.97 -20.33
CA ARG A 408 -7.19 38.43 -20.30
C ARG A 408 -8.21 39.01 -21.26
N PHE A 409 -9.12 39.84 -20.77
CA PHE A 409 -10.06 40.65 -21.53
C PHE A 409 -9.56 42.09 -21.62
N PHE A 410 -9.60 42.66 -22.81
CA PHE A 410 -9.06 43.99 -23.04
C PHE A 410 -10.09 45.09 -22.79
N ALA A 411 -9.69 46.11 -22.02
CA ALA A 411 -10.46 47.34 -21.89
C ALA A 411 -10.55 48.11 -23.23
N PRO A 412 -11.55 49.00 -23.40
CA PRO A 412 -12.62 49.31 -22.45
C PRO A 412 -13.90 48.47 -22.65
N ASP A 413 -14.02 47.74 -23.76
CA ASP A 413 -15.26 47.02 -24.12
C ASP A 413 -15.29 45.56 -23.66
N TYR A 414 -14.14 44.98 -23.31
CA TYR A 414 -13.99 43.59 -22.88
C TYR A 414 -14.50 42.56 -23.89
N GLU A 415 -14.61 42.93 -25.17
CA GLU A 415 -15.04 42.02 -26.22
C GLU A 415 -13.88 41.14 -26.72
N ARG A 416 -12.67 41.72 -26.79
CA ARG A 416 -11.47 40.97 -27.16
C ARG A 416 -10.89 40.27 -25.94
N MET A 417 -10.51 39.00 -26.10
CA MET A 417 -9.82 38.22 -25.07
C MET A 417 -8.65 37.44 -25.65
N GLU A 418 -7.70 37.06 -24.81
CA GLU A 418 -6.66 36.10 -25.13
C GLU A 418 -6.36 35.19 -23.92
N VAL A 419 -5.71 34.05 -24.18
CA VAL A 419 -5.07 33.27 -23.12
C VAL A 419 -3.77 33.97 -22.76
N PHE A 420 -3.71 34.55 -21.57
CA PHE A 420 -2.52 35.23 -21.06
C PHE A 420 -1.44 34.22 -20.68
N ALA A 421 -1.81 33.16 -19.97
CA ALA A 421 -0.93 32.05 -19.60
C ALA A 421 -1.70 30.75 -19.37
N HIS A 422 -1.03 29.62 -19.56
CA HIS A 422 -1.51 28.29 -19.16
C HIS A 422 -0.67 27.77 -18.00
N ILE A 423 -1.27 27.65 -16.81
CA ILE A 423 -0.59 27.19 -15.59
C ILE A 423 -0.92 25.72 -15.32
N GLY A 424 -2.16 25.29 -15.62
CA GLY A 424 -2.71 24.01 -15.23
C GLY A 424 -3.39 24.06 -13.85
N GLY A 425 -3.92 22.91 -13.40
CA GLY A 425 -4.67 22.85 -12.14
C GLY A 425 -5.98 23.64 -12.18
N THR A 426 -6.41 24.15 -11.03
CA THR A 426 -7.59 25.04 -10.93
C THR A 426 -7.15 26.39 -10.37
N PRO A 427 -7.11 27.45 -11.20
CA PRO A 427 -6.85 28.81 -10.76
C PRO A 427 -7.99 29.30 -9.87
N LEU A 428 -7.63 29.83 -8.72
CA LEU A 428 -8.54 30.40 -7.73
C LEU A 428 -8.18 31.88 -7.59
N GLY A 429 -7.81 32.36 -6.40
CA GLY A 429 -7.44 33.75 -6.17
C GLY A 429 -6.20 34.22 -6.93
N MET A 430 -6.19 35.50 -7.25
CA MET A 430 -5.17 36.19 -8.03
C MET A 430 -4.86 37.57 -7.45
N ALA A 431 -3.59 38.00 -7.53
CA ALA A 431 -3.20 39.36 -7.18
C ALA A 431 -1.99 39.83 -8.00
N PHE A 432 -1.99 41.10 -8.40
CA PHE A 432 -0.83 41.74 -9.02
C PHE A 432 0.08 42.35 -7.96
N ASP A 433 1.40 42.16 -8.11
CA ASP A 433 2.38 42.93 -7.34
C ASP A 433 2.68 44.30 -7.98
N ARG A 434 3.60 45.04 -7.38
CA ARG A 434 3.98 46.38 -7.86
C ARG A 434 4.74 46.37 -9.19
N ASP A 435 5.28 45.23 -9.61
CA ASP A 435 6.03 45.04 -10.85
C ASP A 435 5.17 44.38 -11.94
N ASP A 436 3.84 44.35 -11.74
CA ASP A 436 2.85 43.74 -12.62
C ASP A 436 3.04 42.22 -12.82
N ASN A 437 3.67 41.53 -11.86
CA ASN A 437 3.63 40.08 -11.79
C ASN A 437 2.29 39.62 -11.24
N LEU A 438 1.66 38.67 -11.93
CA LEU A 438 0.42 38.04 -11.50
C LEU A 438 0.73 36.83 -10.63
N TYR A 439 0.37 36.88 -9.35
CA TYR A 439 0.38 35.72 -8.47
C TYR A 439 -0.97 35.02 -8.50
N VAL A 440 -0.95 33.69 -8.52
CA VAL A 440 -2.14 32.86 -8.64
C VAL A 440 -2.06 31.69 -7.67
N CYS A 441 -3.08 31.53 -6.84
CA CYS A 441 -3.31 30.32 -6.07
C CYS A 441 -3.93 29.25 -6.98
N ILE A 442 -3.27 28.09 -7.04
CA ILE A 442 -3.70 26.96 -7.87
C ILE A 442 -4.08 25.79 -6.97
N GLY A 443 -5.37 25.44 -6.96
CA GLY A 443 -5.89 24.27 -6.26
C GLY A 443 -5.16 22.99 -6.69
N GLY A 444 -4.63 22.24 -5.73
CA GLY A 444 -3.84 21.02 -5.93
C GLY A 444 -2.35 21.24 -6.24
N MET A 445 -1.90 22.48 -6.42
CA MET A 445 -0.53 22.78 -6.87
C MET A 445 0.23 23.79 -6.00
N GLY A 446 -0.44 24.78 -5.40
CA GLY A 446 0.21 25.82 -4.56
C GLY A 446 0.19 27.21 -5.19
N LEU A 447 1.17 28.05 -4.87
CA LEU A 447 1.27 29.44 -5.34
C LEU A 447 2.21 29.53 -6.56
N TYR A 448 1.73 30.18 -7.61
CA TYR A 448 2.45 30.39 -8.88
C TYR A 448 2.51 31.88 -9.20
N ARG A 449 3.47 32.24 -10.04
CA ARG A 449 3.65 33.60 -10.58
C ARG A 449 3.70 33.56 -12.09
N VAL A 450 3.02 34.49 -12.74
CA VAL A 450 3.14 34.79 -14.17
C VAL A 450 3.74 36.18 -14.31
N THR A 451 4.91 36.25 -14.91
CA THR A 451 5.61 37.52 -15.19
C THR A 451 4.92 38.32 -16.31
N PRO A 452 5.20 39.62 -16.46
CA PRO A 452 4.75 40.41 -17.61
C PRO A 452 5.15 39.79 -18.96
N GLU A 453 6.28 39.08 -19.03
CA GLU A 453 6.75 38.32 -20.20
C GLU A 453 6.00 36.99 -20.41
N ARG A 454 4.94 36.72 -19.64
CA ARG A 454 4.11 35.50 -19.67
C ARG A 454 4.84 34.23 -19.26
N LYS A 455 5.95 34.34 -18.53
CA LYS A 455 6.66 33.19 -17.97
C LYS A 455 5.97 32.73 -16.69
N VAL A 456 5.57 31.46 -16.65
CA VAL A 456 4.97 30.79 -15.47
C VAL A 456 6.08 30.20 -14.59
N GLU A 457 6.06 30.54 -13.30
CA GLU A 457 7.05 30.10 -12.33
C GLU A 457 6.36 29.63 -11.05
N LYS A 458 6.82 28.49 -10.51
CA LYS A 458 6.36 28.01 -9.20
C LYS A 458 6.98 28.86 -8.11
N VAL A 459 6.15 29.45 -7.24
CA VAL A 459 6.60 30.22 -6.08
C VAL A 459 6.78 29.28 -4.89
N THR A 460 5.73 28.54 -4.54
CA THR A 460 5.79 27.53 -3.48
C THR A 460 4.67 26.50 -3.58
N ASP A 461 4.97 25.25 -3.26
CA ASP A 461 4.02 24.13 -3.11
C ASP A 461 4.07 23.49 -1.72
N GLU A 462 4.86 24.06 -0.81
CA GLU A 462 5.08 23.54 0.53
C GLU A 462 5.23 24.65 1.58
N THR A 463 4.94 24.31 2.84
CA THR A 463 5.12 25.17 4.00
C THR A 463 5.69 24.36 5.17
N ASN A 464 5.88 24.97 6.35
CA ASN A 464 6.43 24.27 7.50
C ASN A 464 5.48 23.17 8.01
N ARG A 465 6.04 21.98 8.21
CA ARG A 465 5.35 20.82 8.76
C ARG A 465 5.02 21.00 10.25
N SER A 466 3.85 20.54 10.67
CA SER A 466 3.49 20.44 12.08
C SER A 466 4.17 19.24 12.73
N TYR A 467 4.84 19.43 13.87
CA TYR A 467 5.47 18.35 14.62
C TYR A 467 4.47 17.30 15.13
N SER A 468 3.23 17.71 15.41
CA SER A 468 2.16 16.84 15.90
C SER A 468 1.37 16.13 14.79
N SER A 469 1.61 16.42 13.52
CA SER A 469 0.82 15.86 12.41
C SER A 469 1.32 14.48 11.98
N ILE A 470 0.41 13.49 12.01
CA ILE A 470 0.66 12.10 11.59
C ILE A 470 0.80 12.03 10.07
N ASN A 471 -0.04 12.78 9.34
CA ASN A 471 0.10 13.01 7.91
C ASN A 471 1.02 14.20 7.64
N ASP A 472 1.75 14.13 6.54
CA ASP A 472 2.58 15.27 6.15
C ASP A 472 1.65 16.41 5.71
N ASP A 473 1.65 17.49 6.48
CA ASP A 473 0.85 18.70 6.26
C ASP A 473 1.69 19.83 5.68
N SER A 474 2.95 19.59 5.28
CA SER A 474 3.78 20.61 4.61
C SER A 474 3.24 20.95 3.22
N ARG A 475 2.83 19.94 2.45
CA ARG A 475 2.37 20.09 1.07
C ARG A 475 1.07 20.86 1.00
N LEU A 476 1.03 21.85 0.11
CA LEU A 476 -0.17 22.61 -0.22
C LEU A 476 -1.11 21.78 -1.10
N ARG A 477 -2.35 21.61 -0.66
CA ARG A 477 -3.41 20.87 -1.35
C ARG A 477 -4.45 21.77 -1.98
N LEU A 478 -4.83 22.84 -1.30
CA LEU A 478 -5.93 23.71 -1.74
C LEU A 478 -5.63 25.17 -1.42
N ALA A 479 -4.54 25.68 -1.98
CA ALA A 479 -4.28 27.12 -1.99
C ALA A 479 -5.41 27.81 -2.76
N ASP A 480 -6.10 28.74 -2.11
CA ASP A 480 -7.41 29.24 -2.54
C ASP A 480 -7.30 30.71 -2.92
N ASP A 481 -7.27 31.63 -1.96
CA ASP A 481 -7.19 33.07 -2.21
C ASP A 481 -5.86 33.67 -1.73
N LEU A 482 -5.48 34.85 -2.23
CA LEU A 482 -4.28 35.58 -1.81
C LEU A 482 -4.44 37.09 -1.83
N ASP A 483 -3.62 37.75 -1.02
CA ASP A 483 -3.42 39.19 -1.09
C ASP A 483 -1.95 39.54 -0.79
N ILE A 484 -1.51 40.69 -1.29
CA ILE A 484 -0.12 41.14 -1.25
C ILE A 484 0.00 42.42 -0.40
N THR A 485 0.83 42.35 0.62
CA THR A 485 1.13 43.50 1.49
C THR A 485 2.01 44.53 0.79
N ASP A 486 2.00 45.78 1.29
CA ASP A 486 2.85 46.85 0.80
C ASP A 486 4.38 46.58 0.87
N ASP A 487 4.81 45.65 1.73
CA ASP A 487 6.21 45.23 1.84
C ASP A 487 6.55 44.00 0.99
N GLY A 488 5.58 43.52 0.18
CA GLY A 488 5.75 42.44 -0.77
C GLY A 488 5.58 41.03 -0.19
N ARG A 489 5.18 40.89 1.08
CA ARG A 489 4.76 39.58 1.62
C ARG A 489 3.39 39.19 1.05
N ILE A 490 3.26 37.91 0.70
CA ILE A 490 2.03 37.35 0.12
C ILE A 490 1.38 36.49 1.18
N PHE A 491 0.16 36.85 1.56
CA PHE A 491 -0.66 36.02 2.44
C PHE A 491 -1.68 35.30 1.59
N PHE A 492 -1.83 34.00 1.80
CA PHE A 492 -2.79 33.20 1.07
C PHE A 492 -3.47 32.16 1.96
N SER A 493 -4.72 31.87 1.64
CA SER A 493 -5.51 30.87 2.33
C SER A 493 -5.24 29.48 1.74
N GLU A 494 -5.26 28.47 2.60
CA GLU A 494 -5.42 27.08 2.19
C GLU A 494 -6.65 26.52 2.89
N ALA A 495 -7.70 26.22 2.12
CA ALA A 495 -8.99 25.88 2.72
C ALA A 495 -8.94 24.54 3.47
N THR A 496 -8.14 23.58 2.99
CA THR A 496 -7.96 22.28 3.64
C THR A 496 -6.57 21.70 3.43
N VAL A 497 -6.02 21.09 4.48
CA VAL A 497 -4.77 20.29 4.42
C VAL A 497 -5.02 18.79 4.27
N ARG A 498 -6.30 18.37 4.20
CA ARG A 498 -6.72 16.96 4.25
C ARG A 498 -7.21 16.41 2.92
N PHE A 499 -7.87 17.23 2.12
CA PHE A 499 -8.53 16.81 0.88
C PHE A 499 -7.89 17.48 -0.33
N GLU A 500 -7.92 16.79 -1.47
CA GLU A 500 -7.50 17.35 -2.75
C GLU A 500 -8.64 18.17 -3.37
N MET A 501 -8.34 18.93 -4.44
CA MET A 501 -9.30 19.78 -5.16
C MET A 501 -10.57 19.06 -5.67
N HIS A 502 -10.57 17.74 -5.84
CA HIS A 502 -11.77 16.99 -6.26
C HIS A 502 -12.59 16.42 -5.09
N GLU A 503 -12.10 16.54 -3.85
CA GLU A 503 -12.70 15.99 -2.64
C GLU A 503 -13.09 17.06 -1.61
N TRP A 504 -12.81 18.34 -1.88
CA TRP A 504 -12.97 19.46 -0.93
C TRP A 504 -14.39 19.59 -0.36
N ALA A 505 -15.43 19.20 -1.10
CA ALA A 505 -16.82 19.24 -0.62
C ALA A 505 -17.02 18.41 0.66
N THR A 506 -16.20 17.37 0.87
CA THR A 506 -16.18 16.58 2.10
C THR A 506 -15.78 17.42 3.31
N ASP A 507 -14.83 18.35 3.12
CA ASP A 507 -14.36 19.25 4.17
C ASP A 507 -15.43 20.27 4.56
N GLY A 508 -16.14 20.82 3.57
CA GLY A 508 -17.27 21.73 3.80
C GLY A 508 -18.40 21.07 4.61
N LEU A 509 -18.69 19.79 4.36
CA LEU A 509 -19.63 19.01 5.16
C LEU A 509 -19.12 18.70 6.57
N GLU A 510 -17.81 18.50 6.73
CA GLU A 510 -17.20 18.28 8.03
C GLU A 510 -17.21 19.57 8.87
N ALA A 511 -17.00 20.72 8.24
CA ALA A 511 -16.82 22.03 8.88
C ALA A 511 -15.82 22.00 10.05
N ARG A 512 -14.82 21.13 9.92
CA ARG A 512 -13.75 20.93 10.91
C ARG A 512 -12.60 21.87 10.60
N GLY A 513 -12.12 22.56 11.63
CA GLY A 513 -10.98 23.47 11.50
C GLY A 513 -9.71 22.71 11.12
N ASN A 514 -9.29 22.81 9.86
CA ASN A 514 -8.03 22.24 9.37
C ASN A 514 -7.37 23.08 8.27
N GLY A 515 -8.04 24.11 7.76
CA GLY A 515 -7.44 25.11 6.89
C GLY A 515 -6.51 26.04 7.64
N ARG A 516 -5.79 26.86 6.89
CA ARG A 516 -4.73 27.71 7.41
C ARG A 516 -4.50 28.95 6.55
N ILE A 517 -3.88 29.96 7.14
CA ILE A 517 -3.31 31.11 6.41
C ILE A 517 -1.80 30.94 6.37
N ILE A 518 -1.23 31.17 5.19
CA ILE A 518 0.19 30.97 4.89
C ILE A 518 0.76 32.30 4.43
N CYS A 519 2.00 32.57 4.82
CA CYS A 519 2.77 33.72 4.36
C CYS A 519 3.96 33.23 3.54
N PHE A 520 4.10 33.76 2.33
CA PHE A 520 5.32 33.70 1.54
C PHE A 520 6.05 35.04 1.61
N ASP A 521 7.28 35.01 2.10
CA ASP A 521 8.16 36.17 2.13
C ASP A 521 9.02 36.20 0.86
N THR A 522 8.72 37.16 -0.02
CA THR A 522 9.39 37.37 -1.31
C THR A 522 10.88 37.72 -1.15
N ARG A 523 11.30 38.29 -0.02
CA ARG A 523 12.70 38.66 0.23
C ARG A 523 13.57 37.46 0.59
N THR A 524 13.00 36.52 1.33
CA THR A 524 13.73 35.32 1.81
C THR A 524 13.42 34.08 1.00
N GLY A 525 12.37 34.09 0.18
CA GLY A 525 11.87 32.94 -0.56
C GLY A 525 11.28 31.86 0.36
N LYS A 526 10.90 32.21 1.60
CA LYS A 526 10.42 31.26 2.60
C LYS A 526 8.91 31.31 2.75
N THR A 527 8.30 30.13 2.84
CA THR A 527 6.88 29.93 3.12
C THR A 527 6.70 29.40 4.54
N HIS A 528 5.77 29.98 5.31
CA HIS A 528 5.40 29.47 6.62
C HIS A 528 3.91 29.68 6.92
N THR A 529 3.32 28.77 7.67
CA THR A 529 1.95 28.87 8.17
C THR A 529 1.88 29.87 9.32
N VAL A 530 0.96 30.83 9.22
CA VAL A 530 0.74 31.90 10.20
C VAL A 530 -0.41 31.54 11.15
N ILE A 531 -1.53 31.08 10.60
CA ILE A 531 -2.73 30.70 11.37
C ILE A 531 -3.13 29.27 10.98
N ARG A 532 -3.56 28.46 11.95
CA ARG A 532 -3.99 27.06 11.74
C ARG A 532 -5.38 26.82 12.32
N GLY A 533 -6.02 25.76 11.85
CA GLY A 533 -7.28 25.28 12.42
C GLY A 533 -8.50 26.11 12.01
N LEU A 534 -8.39 26.83 10.88
CA LEU A 534 -9.50 27.56 10.30
C LEU A 534 -10.47 26.61 9.61
N LYS A 535 -11.75 26.97 9.61
CA LYS A 535 -12.80 26.18 8.96
C LYS A 535 -12.96 26.68 7.54
N PHE A 536 -12.34 25.97 6.60
CA PHE A 536 -12.44 26.27 5.17
C PHE A 536 -12.22 27.77 4.86
N PRO A 537 -11.07 28.37 5.25
CA PRO A 537 -10.76 29.75 4.88
C PRO A 537 -10.64 29.83 3.36
N ASN A 538 -11.63 30.44 2.73
CA ASN A 538 -11.69 30.53 1.28
C ASN A 538 -11.11 31.87 0.80
N GLY A 539 -11.31 32.96 1.54
CA GLY A 539 -10.78 34.29 1.20
C GLY A 539 -9.65 34.76 2.12
N VAL A 540 -8.84 35.71 1.66
CA VAL A 540 -7.96 36.53 2.49
C VAL A 540 -7.84 37.94 1.91
N CYS A 541 -7.94 38.96 2.74
CA CYS A 541 -7.75 40.35 2.32
C CYS A 541 -6.99 41.14 3.37
N ILE A 542 -5.94 41.84 2.96
CA ILE A 542 -5.11 42.66 3.83
C ILE A 542 -5.79 44.02 4.01
N ALA A 543 -5.92 44.44 5.25
CA ALA A 543 -6.44 45.76 5.57
C ALA A 543 -5.40 46.84 5.23
N SER A 544 -5.87 48.02 4.82
CA SER A 544 -5.00 49.16 4.48
C SER A 544 -4.20 49.74 5.66
N ASP A 545 -4.38 49.19 6.88
CA ASP A 545 -3.59 49.55 8.05
C ASP A 545 -2.21 48.88 8.08
N GLY A 546 -1.98 47.89 7.21
CA GLY A 546 -0.74 47.11 7.15
C GLY A 546 -0.50 46.21 8.38
N GLN A 547 -1.51 46.05 9.25
CA GLN A 547 -1.42 45.31 10.52
C GLN A 547 -2.46 44.20 10.62
N SER A 548 -3.57 44.31 9.89
CA SER A 548 -4.72 43.40 9.97
C SER A 548 -4.99 42.73 8.63
N PHE A 549 -5.59 41.55 8.67
CA PHE A 549 -6.15 40.89 7.50
C PHE A 549 -7.44 40.17 7.87
N LEU A 550 -8.37 40.11 6.92
CA LEU A 550 -9.67 39.43 6.99
C LEU A 550 -9.53 38.06 6.30
N PHE A 551 -10.21 37.04 6.82
CA PHE A 551 -10.20 35.67 6.28
C PHE A 551 -11.44 34.87 6.71
#